data_AF-F2DRJ0-F1
#
_entry.id   AF-F2DRJ0-F1
#
_cell.length_a   1.000
_cell.length_b   1.000
_cell.length_c   1.000
_cell.angle_alpha   90.00
_cell.angle_beta   90.00
_cell.angle_gamma   90.00
#
_symmetry.space_group_name_H-M   'P 1'
#
loop_
_entity.id
_entity.type
_entity.pdbx_description
1 polymer ?
#
loop_
_entity_poly.entity_id
_entity_poly.type
_entity_poly.pdbx_seq_one_letter_code
_entity_poly.pdbx_strand_id
1 'polypeptide(L)'
;MAATAAATVTAAASSCGKRESAGVAVPADLAKKAKKGRSPPAEEMEAFFAAAEGDVARRFAAKYNYDVVKDAPIDGRYEWVRVRP
;
A
#
# COMPACT_ATOMS: atom_id res chain seq x y z
N MET A 1 -7.52 -35.64 -26.58
CA MET A 1 -6.84 -34.44 -27.11
C MET A 1 -7.05 -33.30 -26.14
N ALA A 2 -5.95 -32.61 -25.79
CA ALA A 2 -5.84 -31.28 -25.18
C ALA A 2 -6.34 -31.10 -23.73
N ALA A 3 -5.74 -30.29 -22.85
CA ALA A 3 -4.37 -29.83 -22.60
C ALA A 3 -4.45 -29.09 -21.25
N THR A 4 -3.40 -29.21 -20.43
CA THR A 4 -3.20 -28.65 -19.09
C THR A 4 -3.14 -27.12 -19.05
N ALA A 5 -3.47 -26.51 -17.90
CA ALA A 5 -2.67 -25.43 -17.29
C ALA A 5 -3.02 -25.23 -15.81
N ALA A 6 -2.07 -25.52 -14.92
CA ALA A 6 -2.09 -25.16 -13.51
C ALA A 6 -1.49 -23.75 -13.34
N ALA A 7 -2.20 -22.85 -12.67
CA ALA A 7 -1.71 -21.50 -12.37
C ALA A 7 -1.02 -21.50 -11.00
N THR A 8 0.30 -21.65 -10.99
CA THR A 8 1.14 -21.43 -9.82
C THR A 8 1.43 -19.94 -9.67
N VAL A 9 0.95 -19.34 -8.58
CA VAL A 9 1.37 -17.99 -8.17
C VAL A 9 2.69 -18.08 -7.42
N THR A 10 3.78 -17.77 -8.10
CA THR A 10 5.11 -17.67 -7.50
C THR A 10 5.21 -16.36 -6.71
N ALA A 11 5.16 -16.45 -5.38
CA ALA A 11 5.51 -15.35 -4.50
C ALA A 11 7.03 -15.16 -4.52
N ALA A 12 7.51 -14.08 -5.14
CA ALA A 12 8.90 -13.66 -5.05
C ALA A 12 9.14 -13.08 -3.65
N ALA A 13 9.66 -13.92 -2.75
CA ALA A 13 10.26 -13.47 -1.50
C ALA A 13 11.50 -12.63 -1.84
N SER A 14 11.39 -11.31 -1.70
CA SER A 14 12.51 -10.40 -1.86
C SER A 14 13.50 -10.66 -0.73
N SER A 15 14.56 -11.41 -1.01
CA SER A 15 15.62 -11.71 -0.06
C SER A 15 16.38 -10.43 0.26
N CYS A 16 16.07 -9.83 1.41
CA CYS A 16 16.82 -8.71 1.95
C CYS A 16 18.19 -9.25 2.42
N GLY A 17 19.21 -9.09 1.58
CA GLY A 17 20.56 -9.53 1.88
C GLY A 17 21.09 -8.88 3.15
N LYS A 18 21.47 -9.73 4.10
CA LYS A 18 22.27 -9.38 5.29
C LYS A 18 23.60 -8.79 4.81
N ARG A 19 23.69 -7.46 4.70
CA ARG A 19 24.98 -6.78 4.51
C ARG A 19 25.66 -6.65 5.87
N GLU A 20 26.74 -7.40 6.01
CA GLU A 20 27.71 -7.24 7.08
C GLU A 20 28.25 -5.81 7.06
N SER A 21 28.11 -5.11 8.19
CA SER A 21 28.53 -3.71 8.32
C SER A 21 29.99 -3.69 8.77
N ALA A 22 30.91 -3.83 7.81
CA ALA A 22 32.29 -3.42 8.04
C ALA A 22 32.29 -1.90 8.26
N GLY A 23 32.65 -1.47 9.46
CA GLY A 23 32.64 -0.07 9.87
C GLY A 23 33.53 0.77 8.96
N VAL A 24 32.91 1.53 8.06
CA VAL A 24 33.56 2.65 7.39
C VAL A 24 33.32 3.87 8.26
N ALA A 25 34.40 4.38 8.84
CA ALA A 25 34.40 5.63 9.57
C ALA A 25 33.85 6.75 8.65
N VAL A 26 32.65 7.24 8.99
CA VAL A 26 32.05 8.39 8.29
C VAL A 26 32.81 9.65 8.75
N PRO A 27 33.39 10.45 7.84
CA PRO A 27 34.02 11.72 8.22
C PRO A 27 32.96 12.64 8.84
N ALA A 28 33.30 13.24 9.98
CA ALA A 28 32.41 13.99 10.87
C ALA A 28 31.91 15.35 10.32
N ASP A 29 31.92 15.56 8.99
CA ASP A 29 31.69 16.85 8.35
C ASP A 29 30.38 16.96 7.54
N LEU A 30 29.54 15.91 7.55
CA LEU A 30 28.16 15.96 7.02
C LEU A 30 27.11 16.31 8.08
N ALA A 31 27.53 16.77 9.27
CA ALA A 31 26.63 17.42 10.23
C ALA A 31 26.24 18.85 9.79
N LYS A 32 26.00 19.07 8.49
CA LYS A 32 25.42 20.31 7.98
C LYS A 32 23.93 20.28 8.21
N LYS A 33 23.52 20.74 9.40
CA LYS A 33 22.19 21.24 9.79
C LYS A 33 21.11 20.76 8.82
N ALA A 34 20.51 19.60 9.11
CA ALA A 34 19.29 19.18 8.43
C ALA A 34 18.32 20.37 8.48
N LYS A 35 18.11 21.04 7.35
CA LYS A 35 17.06 22.04 7.27
C LYS A 35 15.81 21.26 7.61
N LYS A 36 15.19 21.57 8.75
CA LYS A 36 13.92 20.96 9.13
C LYS A 36 12.97 21.30 8.00
N GLY A 37 12.80 20.37 7.07
CA GLY A 37 11.98 20.56 5.89
C GLY A 37 10.62 20.97 6.41
N ARG A 38 10.15 22.14 6.01
CA ARG A 38 8.79 22.54 6.32
C ARG A 38 7.91 21.47 5.66
N SER A 39 7.15 20.73 6.47
CA SER A 39 6.14 19.84 5.89
C SER A 39 5.19 20.70 5.06
N PRO A 40 4.73 20.20 3.90
CA PRO A 40 3.62 20.84 3.20
C PRO A 40 2.45 21.09 4.17
N PRO A 41 1.63 22.11 3.92
CA PRO A 41 0.45 22.33 4.75
C PRO A 41 -0.40 21.06 4.78
N ALA A 42 -1.01 20.79 5.93
CA ALA A 42 -1.78 19.55 6.15
C ALA A 42 -2.87 19.36 5.10
N GLU A 43 -3.51 20.46 4.67
CA GLU A 43 -4.54 20.46 3.63
C GLU A 43 -4.04 19.92 2.27
N GLU A 44 -2.82 20.30 1.85
CA GLU A 44 -2.25 19.79 0.60
C GLU A 44 -1.92 18.30 0.69
N MET A 45 -1.42 17.86 1.85
CA MET A 45 -1.13 16.44 2.07
C MET A 45 -2.41 15.61 2.08
N GLU A 46 -3.44 16.07 2.78
CA GLU A 46 -4.72 15.39 2.87
C GLU A 46 -5.42 15.34 1.51
N ALA A 47 -5.40 16.42 0.72
CA ALA A 47 -5.95 16.43 -0.64
C ALA A 47 -5.27 15.39 -1.55
N PHE A 48 -3.95 15.23 -1.41
CA PHE A 48 -3.20 14.22 -2.16
C PHE A 48 -3.62 12.80 -1.79
N PHE A 49 -3.70 12.48 -0.50
CA PHE A 49 -4.12 11.16 -0.04
C PHE A 49 -5.59 10.89 -0.37
N ALA A 50 -6.49 11.86 -0.17
CA ALA A 50 -7.90 11.73 -0.48
C ALA A 50 -8.17 11.43 -1.96
N ALA A 51 -7.40 12.04 -2.87
CA ALA A 51 -7.49 11.74 -4.29
C ALA A 51 -7.09 10.29 -4.61
N ALA A 52 -5.97 9.82 -4.06
CA ALA A 52 -5.49 8.46 -4.26
C ALA A 52 -6.41 7.41 -3.60
N GLU A 53 -6.85 7.67 -2.37
CA GLU A 53 -7.76 6.81 -1.62
C GLU A 53 -9.12 6.70 -2.29
N GLY A 54 -9.65 7.81 -2.83
CA GLY A 54 -10.91 7.81 -3.58
C GLY A 54 -10.87 6.92 -4.83
N ASP A 55 -9.75 6.93 -5.56
CA ASP A 55 -9.56 6.06 -6.72
C ASP A 55 -9.47 4.58 -6.35
N VAL A 56 -8.76 4.27 -5.26
CA VAL A 56 -8.66 2.89 -4.74
C VAL A 56 -10.02 2.41 -4.24
N ALA A 57 -10.74 3.22 -3.47
CA ALA A 57 -12.07 2.93 -2.96
C ALA A 57 -13.05 2.66 -4.11
N ARG A 58 -13.03 3.50 -5.16
CA ARG A 58 -13.88 3.31 -6.36
C ARG A 58 -13.59 2.00 -7.08
N ARG A 59 -12.31 1.65 -7.24
CA ARG A 59 -11.90 0.37 -7.86
C ARG A 59 -12.31 -0.83 -7.01
N PHE A 60 -12.19 -0.72 -5.69
CA PHE A 60 -12.63 -1.77 -4.77
C PHE A 60 -14.14 -1.98 -4.83
N ALA A 61 -14.92 -0.89 -4.72
CA ALA A 61 -16.37 -0.92 -4.82
C ALA A 61 -16.83 -1.53 -6.15
N ALA A 62 -16.23 -1.17 -7.28
CA ALA A 62 -16.58 -1.74 -8.59
C ALA A 62 -16.27 -3.24 -8.72
N LYS A 63 -15.21 -3.73 -8.05
CA LYS A 63 -14.83 -5.14 -8.11
C LYS A 63 -15.66 -6.00 -7.17
N TYR A 64 -15.94 -5.48 -5.98
CA TYR A 64 -16.39 -6.25 -4.83
C TYR A 64 -17.80 -5.89 -4.34
N ASN A 65 -18.41 -4.82 -4.86
CA ASN A 65 -19.69 -4.27 -4.38
C ASN A 65 -19.63 -3.94 -2.88
N TYR A 66 -18.52 -3.35 -2.42
CA TYR A 66 -18.36 -2.95 -1.03
C TYR A 66 -17.74 -1.56 -0.95
N ASP A 67 -18.33 -0.70 -0.15
CA ASP A 67 -17.82 0.62 0.15
C ASP A 67 -16.93 0.57 1.39
N VAL A 68 -15.62 0.60 1.19
CA VAL A 68 -14.62 0.57 2.29
C VAL A 68 -14.64 1.87 3.10
N VAL A 69 -15.06 2.99 2.51
CA VAL A 69 -15.09 4.29 3.19
C VAL A 69 -16.27 4.35 4.16
N LYS A 70 -17.43 3.80 3.76
CA LYS A 70 -18.62 3.72 4.61
C LYS A 70 -18.72 2.45 5.44
N ASP A 71 -17.78 1.50 5.25
CA ASP A 71 -17.80 0.15 5.81
C ASP A 71 -19.17 -0.54 5.60
N ALA A 72 -19.68 -0.45 4.37
CA ALA A 72 -21.03 -0.92 4.04
C ALA A 72 -21.05 -1.71 2.71
N PRO A 73 -21.77 -2.83 2.66
CA PRO A 73 -21.98 -3.53 1.40
C PRO A 73 -22.91 -2.77 0.48
N ILE A 74 -22.63 -2.90 -0.82
CA ILE A 74 -23.44 -2.39 -1.91
C ILE A 74 -24.11 -3.58 -2.58
N ASP A 75 -25.34 -3.39 -3.04
CA ASP A 75 -26.04 -4.41 -3.79
C ASP A 75 -25.29 -4.78 -5.09
N GLY A 76 -25.20 -6.07 -5.39
CA GLY A 76 -24.41 -6.54 -6.53
C GLY A 76 -24.13 -8.04 -6.51
N ARG A 77 -22.99 -8.44 -7.13
CA ARG A 77 -22.65 -9.86 -7.34
C ARG A 77 -22.26 -10.62 -6.07
N TYR A 78 -21.84 -9.92 -5.02
CA TYR A 78 -21.32 -10.53 -3.80
C TYR A 78 -22.15 -10.06 -2.61
N GLU A 79 -22.54 -11.02 -1.76
CA GLU A 79 -23.16 -10.76 -0.47
C GLU A 79 -22.07 -10.71 0.61
N TRP A 80 -22.03 -9.61 1.35
CA TRP A 80 -21.08 -9.46 2.46
C TRP A 80 -21.76 -9.78 3.77
N VAL A 81 -21.19 -10.75 4.50
CA VAL A 81 -21.67 -11.17 5.83
C VAL A 81 -20.64 -10.79 6.88
N ARG A 82 -21.07 -10.08 7.93
CA ARG A 82 -20.19 -9.70 9.04
C ARG A 82 -19.99 -10.89 9.98
N VAL A 83 -18.77 -11.40 10.02
CA VAL A 83 -18.41 -12.51 10.92
C VAL A 83 -18.16 -11.95 12.32
N ARG A 84 -18.85 -12.50 13.32
CA ARG A 84 -18.53 -12.22 14.73
C ARG A 84 -17.41 -13.17 15.18
N PRO A 85 -16.35 -12.67 15.85
CA PRO A 85 -15.28 -13.50 16.37
C PRO A 85 -15.77 -14.44 17.48
#